data_AF-A0A0D0DBQ8-F1
#
_entry.id   AF-A0A0D0DBQ8-F1
#
_cell.length_a   1.000
_cell.length_b   1.000
_cell.length_c   1.000
_cell.angle_alpha   90.00
_cell.angle_beta   90.00
_cell.angle_gamma   90.00
#
_symmetry.space_group_name_H-M   'P 1'
#
loop_
_entity.id
_entity.type
_entity.pdbx_description
1 polymer ?
#
loop_
_entity_poly.entity_id
_entity_poly.type
_entity_poly.pdbx_seq_one_letter_code
_entity_poly.pdbx_strand_id
1 'polypeptide(L)'
;DVCSFLGLVIYLADHLPNPAEHSQVLTPLTNKGADSHFPIWNADYAKAFQAIKDLIVSPHCLTMVDYNNPGDNMIFLTCNASDF
;
A
#
# COMPACT_ATOMS: atom_id res chain seq x y z
N ASP A 1 -12.48 -2.32 -4.69
CA ASP A 1 -11.19 -2.95 -5.06
C ASP A 1 -10.03 -1.97 -5.16
N VAL A 2 -9.96 -1.09 -6.18
CA VAL A 2 -8.81 -0.17 -6.34
C VAL A 2 -8.71 0.85 -5.20
N CYS A 3 -9.81 1.53 -4.85
CA CYS A 3 -9.82 2.49 -3.74
C CYS A 3 -9.50 1.83 -2.39
N SER A 4 -10.03 0.62 -2.16
CA SER A 4 -9.79 -0.16 -0.94
C SER A 4 -8.31 -0.56 -0.80
N PHE A 5 -7.70 -1.01 -1.91
CA PHE A 5 -6.26 -1.30 -1.94
C PHE A 5 -5.44 -0.04 -1.69
N LEU A 6 -5.76 1.08 -2.35
CA LEU A 6 -5.05 2.34 -2.16
C LEU A 6 -5.20 2.88 -0.73
N GLY A 7 -6.36 2.71 -0.10
CA GLY A 7 -6.56 3.02 1.31
C GLY A 7 -5.63 2.24 2.22
N LEU A 8 -5.43 0.94 1.95
CA LEU A 8 -4.48 0.10 2.68
C LEU A 8 -3.02 0.53 2.43
N VAL A 9 -2.66 0.88 1.20
CA VAL A 9 -1.32 1.38 0.89
C VAL A 9 -1.03 2.69 1.62
N ILE A 10 -2.00 3.61 1.66
CA ILE A 10 -1.88 4.87 2.42
C ILE A 10 -1.71 4.59 3.91
N TYR A 11 -2.48 3.63 4.46
CA TYR A 11 -2.33 3.21 5.85
C TYR A 11 -0.92 2.67 6.15
N LEU A 12 -0.31 1.97 5.20
CA LEU A 12 1.05 1.44 5.32
C LEU A 12 2.13 2.46 4.90
N ALA A 13 1.78 3.66 4.44
CA ALA A 13 2.72 4.59 3.83
C ALA A 13 3.86 5.02 4.77
N ASP A 14 3.59 5.12 6.07
CA ASP A 14 4.60 5.44 7.09
C ASP A 14 5.71 4.38 7.19
N HIS A 15 5.44 3.17 6.68
CA HIS A 15 6.37 2.05 6.63
C HIS A 15 6.96 1.81 5.23
N LEU A 16 6.59 2.61 4.23
CA LEU A 16 7.10 2.50 2.86
C LEU A 16 8.26 3.48 2.62
N PRO A 17 9.32 3.07 1.90
CA PRO A 17 10.35 4.00 1.47
C PRO A 17 9.80 4.93 0.37
N ASN A 18 9.92 6.24 0.56
CA ASN A 18 9.53 7.28 -0.40
C ASN A 18 8.06 7.22 -0.89
N PRO A 19 7.06 7.27 0.01
CA PRO A 19 5.66 7.11 -0.36
C PRO A 19 5.10 8.32 -1.15
N ALA A 20 5.75 9.47 -1.06
CA ALA A 20 5.24 10.75 -1.56
C ALA A 20 5.11 10.79 -3.10
N GLU A 21 6.07 10.24 -3.84
CA GLU A 21 6.07 10.35 -5.31
C GLU A 21 4.95 9.51 -5.95
N HIS A 22 4.71 8.30 -5.44
CA HIS A 22 3.67 7.43 -5.98
C HIS A 22 2.27 7.75 -5.41
N SER A 23 2.18 8.23 -4.16
CA SER A 23 0.91 8.64 -3.56
C SER A 23 0.33 9.91 -4.20
N GLN A 24 1.15 10.86 -4.65
CA GLN A 24 0.67 12.05 -5.36
C GLN A 24 -0.07 11.69 -6.65
N VAL A 25 0.46 10.75 -7.44
CA VAL A 25 -0.18 10.29 -8.67
C VAL A 25 -1.51 9.59 -8.39
N LEU A 26 -1.66 8.94 -7.24
CA LEU A 26 -2.87 8.19 -6.89
C LEU A 26 -3.84 8.98 -6.01
N THR A 27 -3.47 10.19 -5.57
CA THR A 27 -4.31 11.10 -4.77
C THR A 27 -5.67 11.40 -5.43
N PRO A 28 -5.77 11.60 -6.76
CA PRO A 28 -7.06 11.77 -7.43
C PRO A 28 -7.96 10.52 -7.34
N LEU A 29 -7.37 9.34 -7.16
CA LEU A 29 -8.09 8.06 -7.05
C LEU A 29 -8.56 7.75 -5.62
N THR A 30 -8.05 8.46 -4.62
CA THR A 30 -8.36 8.25 -3.20
C THR A 30 -9.13 9.40 -2.55
N ASN A 31 -9.39 10.48 -3.30
CA ASN A 31 -10.24 11.57 -2.84
C ASN A 31 -11.70 11.08 -2.69
N LYS A 32 -12.44 11.59 -1.69
CA LYS A 32 -13.89 11.40 -1.54
C LYS A 32 -14.70 11.68 -2.82
N GLY A 33 -14.20 12.54 -3.71
CA GLY A 33 -14.80 12.78 -5.03
C GLY A 33 -14.78 11.56 -5.95
N ALA A 34 -13.79 10.66 -5.81
CA ALA A 34 -13.66 9.44 -6.58
C ALA A 34 -14.78 8.41 -6.27
N ASP A 35 -15.39 8.49 -5.08
CA ASP A 35 -16.53 7.64 -4.71
C ASP A 35 -17.79 7.98 -5.53
N SER A 36 -17.92 9.24 -5.98
CA SER A 36 -19.02 9.70 -6.82
C SER A 36 -18.70 9.64 -8.31
N HIS A 37 -17.44 9.90 -8.69
CA HIS A 37 -16.96 9.77 -10.06
C HIS A 37 -15.52 9.28 -10.06
N PHE A 38 -15.32 7.98 -10.28
CA PHE A 38 -13.97 7.43 -10.39
C PHE A 38 -13.27 7.99 -11.64
N PRO A 39 -12.00 8.46 -11.54
CA PRO A 39 -11.26 8.96 -12.68
C PRO A 39 -11.05 7.88 -13.75
N ILE A 40 -10.95 8.28 -15.01
CA ILE A 40 -10.62 7.33 -16.10
C ILE A 40 -9.24 6.74 -15.83
N TRP A 41 -9.18 5.41 -15.73
CA TRP A 41 -7.93 4.69 -15.55
C TRP A 41 -7.04 4.85 -16.77
N ASN A 42 -5.78 5.27 -16.56
CA ASN A 42 -4.82 5.52 -17.62
C ASN A 42 -3.49 4.81 -17.34
N ALA A 43 -2.57 4.88 -18.31
CA ALA A 43 -1.28 4.20 -18.22
C ALA A 43 -0.41 4.71 -17.05
N ASP A 44 -0.53 5.99 -16.69
CA ASP A 44 0.24 6.58 -15.59
C ASP A 44 -0.24 6.05 -14.23
N TYR A 45 -1.56 5.95 -14.03
CA TYR A 45 -2.14 5.31 -12.86
C TYR A 45 -1.76 3.83 -12.78
N ALA A 46 -1.78 3.10 -13.90
CA ALA A 46 -1.35 1.70 -13.94
C ALA A 46 0.12 1.53 -13.54
N LYS A 47 1.00 2.40 -14.07
CA LYS A 47 2.42 2.39 -13.76
C LYS A 47 2.69 2.70 -12.29
N ALA A 48 2.04 3.74 -11.74
CA ALA A 48 2.17 4.11 -10.33
C ALA A 48 1.63 2.98 -9.42
N PHE A 49 0.50 2.38 -9.78
CA PHE A 49 -0.07 1.26 -9.04
C PHE A 49 0.86 0.04 -9.02
N GLN A 50 1.46 -0.31 -10.16
CA GLN A 50 2.40 -1.42 -10.22
C GLN A 50 3.69 -1.13 -9.44
N ALA A 51 4.23 0.08 -9.52
CA ALA A 51 5.42 0.48 -8.76
C ALA A 51 5.20 0.35 -7.24
N ILE A 52 4.00 0.69 -6.76
CA ILE A 52 3.64 0.48 -5.35
C ILE A 52 3.57 -1.01 -4.99
N LYS A 53 2.99 -1.84 -5.85
CA LYS A 53 2.97 -3.30 -5.62
C LYS A 53 4.38 -3.84 -5.52
N ASP A 54 5.27 -3.42 -6.42
CA ASP A 54 6.67 -3.85 -6.46
C ASP A 54 7.45 -3.35 -5.22
N LEU A 55 7.14 -2.15 -4.73
CA LEU A 55 7.70 -1.60 -3.50
C LEU A 55 7.28 -2.41 -2.26
N ILE A 56 6.00 -2.77 -2.15
CA ILE A 56 5.46 -3.50 -0.99
C ILE A 56 6.04 -4.92 -0.90
N VAL A 57 6.28 -5.57 -2.03
CA VAL A 57 6.91 -6.91 -2.06
C VAL A 57 8.44 -6.85 -2.00
N SER A 58 9.01 -5.64 -1.95
CA SER A 58 10.45 -5.43 -1.88
C SER A 58 10.99 -5.79 -0.50
N PRO A 59 12.25 -6.26 -0.39
CA PRO A 59 12.93 -6.43 0.90
C PRO A 59 13.07 -5.14 1.72
N HIS A 60 12.78 -3.97 1.14
CA HIS A 60 12.73 -2.71 1.88
C HIS A 60 11.51 -2.60 2.81
N CYS A 61 10.41 -3.30 2.50
CA CYS A 61 9.17 -3.29 3.28
C CYS A 61 8.93 -4.61 4.03
N LEU A 62 9.69 -5.64 3.68
CA LEU A 62 9.59 -6.98 4.26
C LEU A 62 10.79 -7.26 5.17
N THR A 63 10.53 -7.58 6.44
CA THR A 63 11.55 -8.07 7.36
C THR A 63 11.65 -9.59 7.26
N MET A 64 12.88 -10.10 7.14
CA MET A 64 13.15 -11.53 7.31
C MET A 64 13.03 -11.91 8.78
N VAL A 65 12.19 -12.90 9.07
CA VAL A 65 12.05 -13.46 10.41
C VAL A 65 13.14 -14.51 10.61
N ASP A 66 14.18 -14.19 11.38
CA ASP A 66 15.15 -15.18 11.84
C ASP A 66 14.58 -15.94 13.03
N TYR A 67 14.21 -17.20 12.80
CA TYR A 67 13.67 -18.07 13.85
C TYR A 67 14.72 -18.44 14.90
N ASN A 68 16.00 -18.52 14.52
CA ASN A 68 17.06 -18.97 15.42
C ASN A 68 17.58 -17.82 16.30
N ASN A 69 17.45 -16.58 15.82
CA ASN A 69 17.83 -15.39 16.58
C ASN A 69 16.93 -14.19 16.24
N PRO A 70 15.71 -14.13 16.78
CA PRO A 70 14.76 -13.06 16.49
C PRO A 70 15.21 -11.68 17.00
N GLY A 71 16.20 -11.59 17.89
CA GLY A 71 16.64 -10.33 18.50
C GLY A 71 15.49 -9.62 19.24
N ASP A 72 15.38 -8.30 19.05
CA ASP A 72 14.29 -7.48 19.61
C ASP A 72 13.04 -7.43 18.71
N ASN A 73 12.99 -8.24 17.64
CA ASN A 73 11.85 -8.22 16.72
C ASN A 73 10.61 -8.83 17.38
N MET A 74 9.56 -8.02 17.54
CA MET A 74 8.25 -8.47 18.02
C MET A 74 7.31 -8.72 16.84
N ILE A 75 6.62 -9.87 16.85
CA ILE A 75 5.63 -10.22 15.84
C ILE A 75 4.25 -9.80 16.34
N PHE A 76 3.63 -8.86 15.62
CA PHE A 76 2.26 -8.44 15.87
C PHE A 76 1.34 -9.00 14.80
N LEU A 77 0.28 -9.71 15.22
CA LEU A 77 -0.73 -10.25 14.32
C LEU A 77 -1.96 -9.34 14.31
N THR A 78 -2.28 -8.78 13.14
CA THR A 78 -3.53 -8.05 12.93
C THR A 78 -4.45 -8.90 12.07
N CYS A 79 -5.63 -9.24 12.59
CA CYS A 79 -6.65 -10.00 11.85
C CYS A 79 -7.85 -9.10 11.58
N ASN A 80 -8.36 -9.14 10.36
CA ASN A 80 -9.64 -8.55 10.01
C ASN A 80 -10.60 -9.68 9.58
N ALA A 81 -11.75 -9.80 10.25
CA ALA A 81 -12.81 -10.76 9.94
C ALA A 81 -14.03 -10.03 9.34
N SER A 82 -13.78 -9.12 8.41
CA SER A 82 -14.85 -8.44 7.69
C SER A 82 -15.47 -9.39 6.67
N ASP A 83 -16.80 -9.41 6.59
CA ASP A 83 -17.57 -10.17 5.58
C ASP A 83 -17.56 -9.51 4.19
N PHE A 84 -16.40 -8.97 3.76
CA PHE A 84 -16.25 -8.37 2.42
C PHE A 84 -15.95 -9.43 1.36
#